data_AF-A0A540N350-F1
#
_entry.id   AF-A0A540N350-F1
#
_cell.length_a   1.000
_cell.length_b   1.000
_cell.length_c   1.000
_cell.angle_alpha   90.00
_cell.angle_beta   90.00
_cell.angle_gamma   90.00
#
_symmetry.space_group_name_H-M   'P 1'
#
loop_
_entity.id
_entity.type
_entity.pdbx_description
1 polymer ?
#
loop_
_entity_poly.entity_id
_entity_poly.type
_entity_poly.pdbx_seq_one_letter_code
_entity_poly.pdbx_strand_id
1 'polypeptide(L)'
;MALSTQRASASFLLNESASLWKYDVFLSFRGVDTCRGFVSHLHHELSKRQGITTFMDDRELEGGTSIHLEFPSAIKESHIAIVVLSRNYASSKWCLDELTTILQCMEARNSVLPVFYQTDPSDVGNQRGCFAEAFKKHEEKLISIEGKKKVLQWKADLKRVSKICGWTSKESKCESELIQKIVKSVRRKVQATLPLLDSSQKLVGVDFGLEQPSSLLAHYVNNVCFMGITGMGGIVHDLQQLLLTLSNQRASASFLSIESIRWDYDVFLSFRGVDTRKGFISHLYGELFKWQGIRTFLDGQEIEGGTSILLELPSAIEKSRTAIVVLSRNYASSNWCLDELTTILQCMETRKSVLPIFYETDPSGVGNQRGSFAEAFEEHERNLISTEDKKKVVQWKADLKRVSKISGKHWNDFKCDRELIEDIVKWVRRKVQPTLSVSSRNLVGIDNALEQLSLLLAHDVNDVRFIGITGRGGIGKTTLAKLVYDKIRLDFQVHWFLVDVREVFANNYTVDLAKKLLFPFLGERTAEIWDEERVSFLIEKFLRRKKVLLVLDDVDQSKQLEVLAGNPGWFGMGSRIIVTTRNRRLLVQHGIETSYEVQGLNDAKHLSSLACLPLSISIIMLEAVH
;
A
#
# COMPACT_ATOMS: atom_id res chain seq x y z
N MET A 1 -54.76 -16.04 44.73
CA MET A 1 -53.82 -14.95 44.41
C MET A 1 -52.68 -15.52 43.58
N ALA A 2 -52.11 -14.67 42.73
CA ALA A 2 -51.08 -14.92 41.70
C ALA A 2 -51.63 -15.31 40.31
N LEU A 3 -51.71 -14.28 39.47
CA LEU A 3 -51.94 -14.28 38.03
C LEU A 3 -50.77 -14.94 37.29
N SER A 4 -51.05 -15.83 36.34
CA SER A 4 -50.07 -16.26 35.34
C SER A 4 -50.21 -15.39 34.08
N THR A 5 -49.18 -14.60 33.77
CA THR A 5 -49.02 -13.95 32.47
C THR A 5 -47.92 -14.69 31.69
N GLN A 6 -48.33 -15.51 30.72
CA GLN A 6 -47.43 -15.96 29.65
C GLN A 6 -47.15 -14.76 28.76
N ARG A 7 -45.88 -14.31 28.74
CA ARG A 7 -45.37 -13.33 27.79
C ARG A 7 -44.68 -14.11 26.68
N ALA A 8 -45.28 -14.08 25.49
CA ALA A 8 -44.71 -14.64 24.27
C ALA A 8 -43.34 -14.00 24.00
N SER A 9 -42.34 -14.84 23.78
CA SER A 9 -41.03 -14.49 23.26
C SER A 9 -41.15 -13.97 21.83
N ALA A 10 -41.10 -12.64 21.68
CA ALA A 10 -40.90 -12.01 20.39
C ALA A 10 -39.43 -12.20 19.98
N SER A 11 -39.19 -13.12 19.05
CA SER A 11 -37.98 -13.17 18.26
C SER A 11 -37.87 -11.85 17.48
N PHE A 12 -36.98 -10.96 17.93
CA PHE A 12 -36.57 -9.81 17.13
C PHE A 12 -35.89 -10.33 15.87
N LEU A 13 -36.62 -10.26 14.76
CA LEU A 13 -36.04 -10.35 13.42
C LEU A 13 -35.05 -9.19 13.30
N LEU A 14 -33.75 -9.52 13.32
CA LEU A 14 -32.69 -8.64 12.89
C LEU A 14 -33.03 -8.18 11.47
N ASN A 15 -33.41 -6.92 11.35
CA ASN A 15 -33.65 -6.30 10.06
C ASN A 15 -32.29 -6.18 9.36
N GLU A 16 -31.97 -7.11 8.46
CA GLU A 16 -30.83 -7.04 7.55
C GLU A 16 -30.92 -5.73 6.76
N SER A 17 -30.25 -4.68 7.23
CA SER A 17 -29.90 -3.53 6.39
C SER A 17 -28.69 -3.91 5.51
N ALA A 18 -28.87 -4.95 4.70
CA ALA A 18 -27.91 -5.36 3.68
C ALA A 18 -27.86 -4.29 2.58
N SER A 19 -26.68 -4.10 1.98
CA SER A 19 -26.56 -3.27 0.77
C SER A 19 -27.57 -3.70 -0.28
N LEU A 20 -28.26 -2.75 -0.93
CA LEU A 20 -29.24 -3.03 -1.99
C LEU A 20 -28.62 -3.81 -3.18
N TRP A 21 -27.29 -3.76 -3.30
CA TRP A 21 -26.49 -4.37 -4.35
C TRP A 21 -25.56 -5.43 -3.75
N LYS A 22 -25.36 -6.54 -4.48
CA LYS A 22 -24.39 -7.57 -4.12
C LYS A 22 -22.95 -7.09 -4.37
N TYR A 23 -22.77 -6.24 -5.39
CA TYR A 23 -21.51 -5.61 -5.73
C TYR A 23 -21.68 -4.09 -5.85
N ASP A 24 -20.69 -3.36 -5.38
CA ASP A 24 -20.61 -1.91 -5.57
C ASP A 24 -20.24 -1.56 -7.03
N VAL A 25 -19.37 -2.36 -7.66
CA VAL A 25 -18.83 -2.10 -8.99
C VAL A 25 -18.77 -3.36 -9.85
N PHE A 26 -19.25 -3.28 -11.09
CA PHE A 26 -18.97 -4.20 -12.18
C PHE A 26 -17.86 -3.63 -13.07
N LEU A 27 -16.83 -4.42 -13.38
CA LEU A 27 -15.72 -4.01 -14.23
C LEU A 27 -15.78 -4.75 -15.57
N SER A 28 -16.13 -4.03 -16.64
CA SER A 28 -16.16 -4.55 -18.01
C SER A 28 -14.93 -4.07 -18.78
N PHE A 29 -14.21 -5.01 -19.38
CA PHE A 29 -12.94 -4.75 -20.06
C PHE A 29 -12.60 -5.88 -21.04
N ARG A 30 -11.61 -5.63 -21.91
CA ARG A 30 -11.00 -6.68 -22.73
C ARG A 30 -9.76 -7.21 -22.01
N GLY A 31 -9.78 -8.49 -21.63
CA GLY A 31 -8.73 -9.09 -20.82
C GLY A 31 -7.34 -9.01 -21.46
N VAL A 32 -7.24 -9.45 -22.73
CA VAL A 32 -6.00 -9.41 -23.54
C VAL A 32 -5.32 -8.05 -23.55
N ASP A 33 -6.10 -6.96 -23.50
CA ASP A 33 -5.57 -5.61 -23.63
C ASP A 33 -5.12 -5.01 -22.29
N THR A 34 -5.79 -5.35 -21.18
CA THR A 34 -5.73 -4.53 -19.96
C THR A 34 -5.64 -5.31 -18.66
N CYS A 35 -5.88 -6.63 -18.68
CA CYS A 35 -5.98 -7.45 -17.47
C CYS A 35 -4.70 -7.43 -16.63
N ARG A 36 -3.53 -7.59 -17.27
CA ARG A 36 -2.24 -7.63 -16.56
C ARG A 36 -1.80 -6.27 -16.04
N GLY A 37 -2.12 -5.18 -16.74
CA GLY A 37 -1.73 -3.82 -16.37
C GLY A 37 -2.87 -3.07 -15.68
N PHE A 38 -3.40 -2.05 -16.36
CA PHE A 38 -4.38 -1.08 -15.85
C PHE A 38 -5.53 -1.68 -15.02
N VAL A 39 -6.19 -2.74 -15.51
CA VAL A 39 -7.37 -3.33 -14.84
C VAL A 39 -6.98 -4.02 -13.53
N SER A 40 -5.87 -4.77 -13.48
CA SER A 40 -5.40 -5.39 -12.22
C SER A 40 -5.14 -4.34 -11.14
N HIS A 41 -4.53 -3.21 -11.52
CA HIS A 41 -4.27 -2.10 -10.61
C HIS A 41 -5.57 -1.40 -10.16
N LEU A 42 -6.52 -1.18 -11.07
CA LEU A 42 -7.80 -0.57 -10.75
C LEU A 42 -8.61 -1.44 -9.81
N HIS A 43 -8.71 -2.74 -10.10
CA HIS A 43 -9.39 -3.71 -9.24
C HIS A 43 -8.75 -3.80 -7.85
N HIS A 44 -7.41 -3.84 -7.77
CA HIS A 44 -6.71 -3.83 -6.49
C HIS A 44 -7.02 -2.56 -5.67
N GLU A 45 -6.98 -1.38 -6.29
CA GLU A 45 -7.24 -0.12 -5.59
C GLU A 45 -8.70 -0.03 -5.12
N LEU A 46 -9.67 -0.44 -5.94
CA LEU A 46 -11.09 -0.50 -5.55
C LEU A 46 -11.33 -1.52 -4.41
N SER A 47 -10.99 -2.78 -4.64
CA SER A 47 -11.38 -3.86 -3.72
C SER A 47 -10.44 -4.00 -2.53
N LYS A 48 -9.13 -4.11 -2.78
CA LYS A 48 -8.15 -4.41 -1.72
C LYS A 48 -7.74 -3.20 -0.94
N ARG A 49 -7.94 -1.97 -1.43
CA ARG A 49 -7.60 -0.75 -0.69
C ARG A 49 -8.83 -0.04 -0.15
N GLN A 50 -9.81 0.28 -0.98
CA GLN A 50 -11.02 0.99 -0.54
C GLN A 50 -12.09 0.09 0.08
N GLY A 51 -11.98 -1.24 -0.04
CA GLY A 51 -13.00 -2.17 0.46
C GLY A 51 -14.29 -2.14 -0.36
N ILE A 52 -14.24 -1.64 -1.60
CA ILE A 52 -15.36 -1.58 -2.53
C ILE A 52 -15.55 -2.99 -3.11
N THR A 53 -16.74 -3.55 -2.97
CA THR A 53 -17.05 -4.87 -3.51
C THR A 53 -17.11 -4.79 -5.04
N THR A 54 -16.09 -5.34 -5.71
CA THR A 54 -15.98 -5.27 -7.17
C THR A 54 -16.12 -6.67 -7.76
N PHE A 55 -16.97 -6.79 -8.78
CA PHE A 55 -17.00 -7.95 -9.65
C PHE A 55 -16.07 -7.68 -10.85
N MET A 56 -15.07 -8.55 -11.03
CA MET A 56 -14.14 -8.53 -12.15
C MET A 56 -14.22 -9.88 -12.85
N ASP A 57 -14.52 -9.88 -14.15
CA ASP A 57 -14.55 -11.09 -14.96
C ASP A 57 -13.11 -11.47 -15.39
N ASP A 58 -12.45 -12.30 -14.58
CA ASP A 58 -11.04 -12.72 -14.77
C ASP A 58 -10.88 -14.01 -15.59
N ARG A 59 -11.91 -14.39 -16.37
CA ARG A 59 -11.98 -15.70 -17.05
C ARG A 59 -10.99 -15.92 -18.19
N GLU A 60 -10.19 -14.93 -18.56
CA GLU A 60 -9.08 -15.16 -19.50
C GLU A 60 -7.87 -15.87 -18.85
N LEU A 61 -7.90 -16.12 -17.53
CA LEU A 61 -6.86 -16.89 -16.81
C LEU A 61 -7.22 -18.37 -16.56
N GLU A 62 -8.50 -18.77 -16.63
CA GLU A 62 -8.91 -20.16 -16.40
C GLU A 62 -9.41 -20.80 -17.71
N GLY A 63 -8.49 -21.48 -18.38
CA GLY A 63 -8.80 -22.37 -19.49
C GLY A 63 -9.68 -23.53 -19.03
N GLY A 64 -10.98 -23.40 -19.25
CA GLY A 64 -11.92 -24.52 -19.24
C GLY A 64 -12.70 -24.71 -17.94
N THR A 65 -13.75 -23.91 -17.75
CA THR A 65 -15.04 -24.45 -17.29
C THR A 65 -16.18 -23.56 -17.77
N SER A 66 -17.08 -24.15 -18.55
CA SER A 66 -18.32 -23.53 -18.99
C SER A 66 -19.24 -23.34 -17.79
N ILE A 67 -19.47 -22.09 -17.37
CA ILE A 67 -20.67 -21.73 -16.59
C ILE A 67 -21.26 -20.49 -17.25
N HIS A 68 -22.30 -20.71 -18.04
CA HIS A 68 -22.94 -19.71 -18.90
C HIS A 68 -24.10 -18.96 -18.19
N LEU A 69 -24.22 -19.07 -16.86
CA LEU A 69 -25.49 -18.87 -16.16
C LEU A 69 -25.56 -17.71 -15.13
N GLU A 70 -24.50 -16.91 -14.91
CA GLU A 70 -24.52 -15.88 -13.83
C GLU A 70 -24.27 -14.40 -14.27
N PHE A 71 -24.14 -14.10 -15.56
CA PHE A 71 -23.63 -12.77 -16.01
C PHE A 71 -24.63 -11.62 -16.05
N PRO A 72 -25.84 -11.78 -16.62
CA PRO A 72 -26.84 -10.71 -16.55
C PRO A 72 -27.19 -10.37 -15.10
N SER A 73 -27.13 -11.36 -14.20
CA SER A 73 -27.33 -11.18 -12.76
C SER A 73 -26.22 -10.36 -12.13
N ALA A 74 -24.94 -10.66 -12.35
CA ALA A 74 -23.85 -9.87 -11.74
C ALA A 74 -23.89 -8.38 -12.16
N ILE A 75 -24.21 -8.10 -13.43
CA ILE A 75 -24.42 -6.73 -13.91
C ILE A 75 -25.63 -6.11 -13.18
N LYS A 76 -26.79 -6.78 -13.17
CA LYS A 76 -28.01 -6.27 -12.51
C LYS A 76 -27.88 -6.12 -10.99
N GLU A 77 -27.00 -6.90 -10.36
CA GLU A 77 -26.71 -6.90 -8.93
C GLU A 77 -25.60 -5.91 -8.55
N SER A 78 -25.05 -5.18 -9.52
CA SER A 78 -24.01 -4.17 -9.32
C SER A 78 -24.58 -2.76 -9.33
N HIS A 79 -24.04 -1.88 -8.48
CA HIS A 79 -24.48 -0.48 -8.41
C HIS A 79 -23.92 0.39 -9.56
N ILE A 80 -22.63 0.23 -9.88
CA ILE A 80 -21.88 1.02 -10.86
C ILE A 80 -21.23 0.08 -11.87
N ALA A 81 -21.15 0.47 -13.14
CA ALA A 81 -20.31 -0.21 -14.12
C ALA A 81 -19.16 0.70 -14.58
N ILE A 82 -17.93 0.21 -14.48
CA ILE A 82 -16.76 0.82 -15.12
C ILE A 82 -16.54 0.06 -16.43
N VAL A 83 -16.58 0.77 -17.56
CA VAL A 83 -16.40 0.18 -18.89
C VAL A 83 -15.06 0.66 -19.45
N VAL A 84 -14.06 -0.21 -19.46
CA VAL A 84 -12.72 0.08 -19.99
C VAL A 84 -12.70 -0.24 -21.48
N LEU A 85 -12.91 0.80 -22.29
CA LEU A 85 -12.93 0.75 -23.75
C LEU A 85 -11.48 0.82 -24.26
N SER A 86 -10.90 -0.34 -24.56
CA SER A 86 -9.56 -0.50 -25.13
C SER A 86 -9.59 -0.70 -26.65
N ARG A 87 -8.43 -0.67 -27.31
CA ARG A 87 -8.29 -0.84 -28.78
C ARG A 87 -9.04 -2.08 -29.32
N ASN A 88 -8.94 -3.22 -28.66
CA ASN A 88 -9.55 -4.46 -29.15
C ASN A 88 -10.88 -4.78 -28.43
N TYR A 89 -11.47 -3.85 -27.69
CA TYR A 89 -12.73 -4.07 -26.98
C TYR A 89 -13.82 -4.63 -27.88
N ALA A 90 -14.06 -3.97 -29.04
CA ALA A 90 -15.10 -4.37 -29.98
C ALA A 90 -14.79 -5.67 -30.74
N SER A 91 -13.59 -6.23 -30.64
CA SER A 91 -13.29 -7.54 -31.23
C SER A 91 -13.98 -8.68 -30.48
N SER A 92 -14.31 -8.47 -29.21
CA SER A 92 -14.98 -9.46 -28.35
C SER A 92 -16.50 -9.29 -28.42
N LYS A 93 -17.20 -10.33 -28.91
CA LYS A 93 -18.68 -10.39 -28.84
C LYS A 93 -19.17 -10.27 -27.39
N TRP A 94 -18.40 -10.83 -26.47
CA TRP A 94 -18.72 -10.84 -25.04
C TRP A 94 -18.73 -9.41 -24.46
N CYS A 95 -17.65 -8.64 -24.68
CA CYS A 95 -17.56 -7.25 -24.21
C CYS A 95 -18.67 -6.36 -24.81
N LEU A 96 -19.09 -6.65 -26.04
CA LEU A 96 -20.20 -5.93 -26.69
C LEU A 96 -21.57 -6.30 -26.07
N ASP A 97 -21.81 -7.58 -25.76
CA ASP A 97 -23.03 -8.04 -25.09
C ASP A 97 -23.15 -7.52 -23.65
N GLU A 98 -22.04 -7.49 -22.92
CA GLU A 98 -21.95 -6.86 -21.60
C GLU A 98 -22.30 -5.38 -21.68
N LEU A 99 -21.73 -4.64 -22.64
CA LEU A 99 -22.02 -3.22 -22.83
C LEU A 99 -23.51 -2.98 -23.08
N THR A 100 -24.14 -3.78 -23.94
CA THR A 100 -25.59 -3.70 -24.19
C THR A 100 -26.37 -3.88 -22.88
N THR A 101 -26.01 -4.90 -22.08
CA THR A 101 -26.69 -5.19 -20.81
C THR A 101 -26.50 -4.08 -19.78
N ILE A 102 -25.27 -3.55 -19.66
CA ILE A 102 -24.92 -2.42 -18.78
C ILE A 102 -25.75 -1.19 -19.15
N LEU A 103 -25.78 -0.81 -20.43
CA LEU A 103 -26.52 0.36 -20.89
C LEU A 103 -28.03 0.21 -20.71
N GLN A 104 -28.59 -1.00 -20.83
CA GLN A 104 -30.01 -1.26 -20.57
C GLN A 104 -30.37 -1.09 -19.08
N CYS A 105 -29.48 -1.46 -18.16
CA CYS A 105 -29.79 -1.54 -16.74
C CYS A 105 -29.31 -0.33 -15.92
N MET A 106 -28.28 0.39 -16.38
CA MET A 106 -27.54 1.36 -15.55
C MET A 106 -27.49 2.77 -16.11
N GLU A 107 -27.78 2.99 -17.41
CA GLU A 107 -27.67 4.31 -18.03
C GLU A 107 -28.65 5.31 -17.41
N ALA A 108 -29.92 4.91 -17.19
CA ALA A 108 -30.96 5.76 -16.61
C ALA A 108 -30.64 6.23 -15.17
N ARG A 109 -29.74 5.53 -14.46
CA ARG A 109 -29.32 5.86 -13.09
C ARG A 109 -28.00 6.63 -13.03
N ASN A 110 -27.41 6.98 -14.18
CA ASN A 110 -26.10 7.63 -14.27
C ASN A 110 -24.99 6.81 -13.55
N SER A 111 -25.05 5.48 -13.69
CA SER A 111 -24.14 4.51 -13.05
C SER A 111 -23.08 3.94 -14.00
N VAL A 112 -23.01 4.41 -15.25
CA VAL A 112 -22.03 3.96 -16.24
C VAL A 112 -20.85 4.92 -16.27
N LEU A 113 -19.65 4.39 -16.09
CA LEU A 113 -18.39 5.12 -16.02
C LEU A 113 -17.43 4.65 -17.11
N PRO A 114 -17.45 5.25 -18.31
CA PRO A 114 -16.55 4.86 -19.38
C PRO A 114 -15.12 5.34 -19.14
N VAL A 115 -14.16 4.48 -19.46
CA VAL A 115 -12.73 4.76 -19.47
C VAL A 115 -12.20 4.44 -20.86
N PHE A 116 -11.84 5.46 -21.63
CA PHE A 116 -11.27 5.32 -22.97
C PHE A 116 -9.76 5.09 -22.83
N TYR A 117 -9.37 3.81 -22.83
CA TYR A 117 -8.02 3.37 -22.56
C TYR A 117 -7.24 3.20 -23.87
N GLN A 118 -6.35 4.16 -24.15
CA GLN A 118 -5.55 4.25 -25.38
C GLN A 118 -6.41 4.37 -26.66
N THR A 119 -7.65 4.80 -26.53
CA THR A 119 -8.60 5.05 -27.62
C THR A 119 -9.18 6.45 -27.52
N ASP A 120 -9.67 6.99 -28.62
CA ASP A 120 -10.42 8.25 -28.62
C ASP A 120 -11.93 7.97 -28.51
N PRO A 121 -12.70 8.70 -27.67
CA PRO A 121 -14.15 8.57 -27.62
C PRO A 121 -14.84 8.68 -28.99
N SER A 122 -14.34 9.55 -29.87
CA SER A 122 -14.87 9.73 -31.23
C SER A 122 -14.62 8.53 -32.13
N ASP A 123 -13.49 7.82 -31.96
CA ASP A 123 -13.21 6.58 -32.68
C ASP A 123 -14.13 5.45 -32.21
N VAL A 124 -14.38 5.35 -30.90
CA VAL A 124 -15.35 4.39 -30.34
C VAL A 124 -16.75 4.67 -30.87
N GLY A 125 -17.20 5.92 -30.78
CA GLY A 125 -18.58 6.32 -31.09
C GLY A 125 -18.92 6.33 -32.58
N ASN A 126 -17.93 6.60 -33.44
CA ASN A 126 -18.08 6.54 -34.90
C ASN A 126 -17.54 5.25 -35.50
N GLN A 127 -17.08 4.31 -34.66
CA GLN A 127 -16.48 3.03 -35.04
C GLN A 127 -15.37 3.19 -36.10
N ARG A 128 -14.34 3.98 -35.80
CA ARG A 128 -13.17 4.24 -36.66
C ARG A 128 -11.98 3.37 -36.26
N GLY A 129 -11.00 3.25 -37.17
CA GLY A 129 -9.76 2.50 -36.95
C GLY A 129 -10.03 1.04 -36.56
N CYS A 130 -9.42 0.59 -35.47
CA CYS A 130 -9.58 -0.78 -34.94
C CYS A 130 -11.05 -1.18 -34.66
N PHE A 131 -11.93 -0.24 -34.32
CA PHE A 131 -13.35 -0.53 -34.14
C PHE A 131 -14.03 -0.84 -35.47
N ALA A 132 -13.69 -0.12 -36.55
CA ALA A 132 -14.20 -0.39 -37.90
C ALA A 132 -13.84 -1.81 -38.35
N GLU A 133 -12.58 -2.18 -38.15
CA GLU A 133 -12.06 -3.51 -38.50
C GLU A 133 -12.75 -4.62 -37.71
N ALA A 134 -13.00 -4.41 -36.42
CA ALA A 134 -13.72 -5.35 -35.58
C ALA A 134 -15.16 -5.58 -36.07
N PHE A 135 -15.88 -4.50 -36.42
CA PHE A 135 -17.24 -4.63 -36.93
C PHE A 135 -17.32 -5.26 -38.31
N LYS A 136 -16.37 -4.98 -39.20
CA LYS A 136 -16.28 -5.68 -40.49
C LYS A 136 -16.21 -7.20 -40.28
N LYS A 137 -15.35 -7.66 -39.36
CA LYS A 137 -15.24 -9.09 -39.01
C LYS A 137 -16.52 -9.66 -38.41
N HIS A 138 -17.25 -8.91 -37.59
CA HIS A 138 -18.52 -9.38 -37.04
C HIS A 138 -19.62 -9.46 -38.09
N GLU A 139 -19.70 -8.50 -39.01
CA GLU A 139 -20.66 -8.49 -40.12
C GLU A 139 -20.44 -9.66 -41.08
N GLU A 140 -19.18 -9.99 -41.37
CA GLU A 140 -18.81 -11.18 -42.16
C GLU A 140 -19.19 -12.49 -41.44
N LYS A 141 -19.05 -12.54 -40.10
CA LYS A 141 -19.34 -13.75 -39.30
C LYS A 141 -20.82 -13.92 -38.93
N LEU A 142 -21.59 -12.83 -38.81
CA LEU A 142 -22.97 -12.82 -38.30
C LEU A 142 -23.96 -12.46 -39.40
N ILE A 143 -24.08 -13.35 -40.39
CA ILE A 143 -24.87 -13.11 -41.61
C ILE A 143 -26.38 -13.22 -41.39
N SER A 144 -26.81 -13.96 -40.35
CA SER A 144 -28.22 -14.13 -39.98
C SER A 144 -28.92 -12.79 -39.70
N ILE A 145 -30.24 -12.72 -39.90
CA ILE A 145 -31.04 -11.52 -39.62
C ILE A 145 -30.86 -11.07 -38.17
N GLU A 146 -30.88 -12.01 -37.22
CA GLU A 146 -30.68 -11.72 -35.81
C GLU A 146 -29.25 -11.24 -35.52
N GLY A 147 -28.25 -11.86 -36.14
CA GLY A 147 -26.86 -11.42 -36.06
C GLY A 147 -26.64 -10.00 -36.56
N LYS A 148 -27.28 -9.61 -37.67
CA LYS A 148 -27.22 -8.24 -38.21
C LYS A 148 -27.88 -7.23 -37.28
N LYS A 149 -29.05 -7.56 -36.71
CA LYS A 149 -29.71 -6.71 -35.68
C LYS A 149 -28.80 -6.50 -34.47
N LYS A 150 -28.14 -7.58 -34.02
CA LYS A 150 -27.20 -7.54 -32.90
C LYS A 150 -26.00 -6.63 -33.17
N VAL A 151 -25.42 -6.70 -34.36
CA VAL A 151 -24.33 -5.81 -34.77
C VAL A 151 -24.78 -4.34 -34.81
N LEU A 152 -25.98 -4.05 -35.33
CA LEU A 152 -26.54 -2.70 -35.31
C LEU A 152 -26.74 -2.18 -33.88
N GLN A 153 -27.22 -3.03 -32.98
CA GLN A 153 -27.36 -2.72 -31.56
C GLN A 153 -26.00 -2.38 -30.93
N TRP A 154 -24.99 -3.21 -31.14
CA TRP A 154 -23.64 -2.97 -30.63
C TRP A 154 -23.03 -1.65 -31.12
N LYS A 155 -23.24 -1.29 -32.40
CA LYS A 155 -22.81 0.02 -32.94
C LYS A 155 -23.55 1.18 -32.24
N ALA A 156 -24.86 1.04 -32.04
CA ALA A 156 -25.66 2.05 -31.35
C ALA A 156 -25.21 2.23 -29.88
N ASP A 157 -24.89 1.13 -29.20
CA ASP A 157 -24.42 1.12 -27.81
C ASP A 157 -23.04 1.77 -27.67
N LEU A 158 -22.10 1.50 -28.58
CA LEU A 158 -20.81 2.19 -28.60
C LEU A 158 -20.94 3.70 -28.87
N LYS A 159 -21.90 4.09 -29.73
CA LYS A 159 -22.22 5.50 -29.98
C LYS A 159 -22.88 6.19 -28.80
N ARG A 160 -23.62 5.45 -27.96
CA ARG A 160 -24.20 5.97 -26.71
C ARG A 160 -23.13 6.13 -25.65
N VAL A 161 -22.37 5.07 -25.35
CA VAL A 161 -21.35 5.10 -24.30
C VAL A 161 -20.25 6.13 -24.60
N SER A 162 -19.94 6.39 -25.89
CA SER A 162 -18.98 7.44 -26.27
C SER A 162 -19.43 8.86 -25.92
N LYS A 163 -20.72 9.08 -25.66
CA LYS A 163 -21.30 10.38 -25.28
C LYS A 163 -21.45 10.54 -23.78
N ILE A 164 -21.27 9.47 -23.00
CA ILE A 164 -21.30 9.52 -21.54
C ILE A 164 -19.97 10.13 -21.06
N CYS A 165 -20.04 11.06 -20.12
CA CYS A 165 -18.84 11.65 -19.51
C CYS A 165 -17.98 10.56 -18.85
N GLY A 166 -16.71 10.49 -19.22
CA GLY A 166 -15.76 9.50 -18.75
C GLY A 166 -14.35 10.06 -18.62
N TRP A 167 -13.37 9.16 -18.68
CA TRP A 167 -11.95 9.55 -18.65
C TRP A 167 -11.21 8.99 -19.87
N THR A 168 -10.25 9.76 -20.38
CA THR A 168 -9.34 9.33 -21.43
C THR A 168 -7.95 9.10 -20.85
N SER A 169 -7.32 7.95 -21.12
CA SER A 169 -5.96 7.69 -20.63
C SER A 169 -4.90 8.59 -21.25
N LYS A 170 -5.16 9.13 -22.44
CA LYS A 170 -4.29 10.10 -23.14
C LYS A 170 -4.18 11.45 -22.42
N GLU A 171 -5.24 11.87 -21.74
CA GLU A 171 -5.29 13.14 -20.99
C GLU A 171 -4.65 13.03 -19.60
N SER A 172 -4.39 11.81 -19.13
CA SER A 172 -3.77 11.58 -17.83
C SER A 172 -2.25 11.52 -17.97
N LYS A 173 -1.53 12.04 -16.96
CA LYS A 173 -0.06 11.99 -16.94
C LYS A 173 0.44 10.54 -16.95
N CYS A 174 -0.22 9.69 -16.16
CA CYS A 174 0.04 8.25 -16.07
C CYS A 174 -1.21 7.47 -15.61
N GLU A 175 -1.14 6.14 -15.67
CA GLU A 175 -2.22 5.25 -15.26
C GLU A 175 -2.53 5.34 -13.77
N SER A 176 -1.52 5.43 -12.89
CA SER A 176 -1.73 5.58 -11.45
C SER A 176 -2.62 6.78 -11.10
N GLU A 177 -2.40 7.92 -11.76
CA GLU A 177 -3.21 9.13 -11.54
C GLU A 177 -4.65 8.94 -12.04
N LEU A 178 -4.81 8.34 -13.22
CA LEU A 178 -6.13 8.01 -13.77
C LEU A 178 -6.92 7.11 -12.81
N ILE A 179 -6.29 6.04 -12.32
CA ILE A 179 -6.89 5.12 -11.35
C ILE A 179 -7.34 5.88 -10.10
N GLN A 180 -6.50 6.76 -9.56
CA GLN A 180 -6.88 7.56 -8.38
C GLN A 180 -8.11 8.44 -8.64
N LYS A 181 -8.22 9.06 -9.82
CA LYS A 181 -9.40 9.85 -10.22
C LYS A 181 -10.67 8.98 -10.30
N ILE A 182 -10.56 7.80 -10.94
CA ILE A 182 -11.67 6.85 -11.06
C ILE A 182 -12.10 6.37 -9.67
N VAL A 183 -11.16 5.89 -8.86
CA VAL A 183 -11.43 5.39 -7.50
C VAL A 183 -12.08 6.47 -6.64
N LYS A 184 -11.61 7.72 -6.70
CA LYS A 184 -12.23 8.85 -5.98
C LYS A 184 -13.65 9.13 -6.46
N SER A 185 -13.94 8.95 -7.75
CA SER A 185 -15.29 9.13 -8.32
C SER A 185 -16.24 8.01 -7.90
N VAL A 186 -15.80 6.76 -8.05
CA VAL A 186 -16.53 5.55 -7.63
C VAL A 186 -16.83 5.61 -6.14
N ARG A 187 -15.83 5.93 -5.32
CA ARG A 187 -15.99 6.07 -3.86
C ARG A 187 -17.08 7.07 -3.51
N ARG A 188 -17.12 8.24 -4.16
CA ARG A 188 -18.18 9.24 -3.94
C ARG A 188 -19.58 8.68 -4.28
N LYS A 189 -19.72 7.96 -5.39
CA LYS A 189 -21.00 7.35 -5.81
C LYS A 189 -21.44 6.20 -4.90
N VAL A 190 -20.53 5.29 -4.52
CA VAL A 190 -20.82 4.20 -3.58
C VAL A 190 -21.18 4.77 -2.21
N GLN A 191 -20.48 5.80 -1.75
CA GLN A 191 -20.77 6.44 -0.47
C GLN A 191 -22.15 7.11 -0.44
N ALA A 192 -22.58 7.76 -1.52
CA ALA A 192 -23.87 8.43 -1.58
C ALA A 192 -25.09 7.51 -1.41
N THR A 193 -24.91 6.18 -1.48
CA THR A 193 -25.98 5.17 -1.40
C THR A 193 -26.00 4.39 -0.08
N LEU A 194 -25.12 4.72 0.88
CA LEU A 194 -25.21 4.20 2.25
C LEU A 194 -26.44 4.80 2.95
N PRO A 195 -27.36 4.00 3.50
CA PRO A 195 -28.54 4.53 4.17
C PRO A 195 -28.14 5.46 5.32
N LEU A 196 -28.62 6.70 5.25
CA LEU A 196 -28.78 7.56 6.42
C LEU A 196 -29.90 6.91 7.24
N LEU A 197 -29.54 6.25 8.34
CA LEU A 197 -30.54 5.86 9.33
C LEU A 197 -31.12 7.15 9.89
N ASP A 198 -32.40 7.33 9.62
CA ASP A 198 -33.23 8.48 9.93
C ASP A 198 -33.07 8.87 11.40
N SER A 199 -32.50 10.05 11.66
CA SER A 199 -32.35 10.64 12.99
C SER A 199 -33.65 11.26 13.51
N SER A 200 -34.78 11.06 12.83
CA SER A 200 -36.05 11.73 13.15
C SER A 200 -36.81 11.17 14.37
N GLN A 201 -36.30 10.18 15.10
CA GLN A 201 -36.91 9.70 16.34
C GLN A 201 -35.99 9.80 17.56
N LYS A 202 -35.54 11.02 17.90
CA LYS A 202 -35.32 11.52 19.28
C LYS A 202 -34.61 12.87 19.28
N LEU A 203 -35.30 13.93 18.84
CA LEU A 203 -34.94 15.30 19.23
C LEU A 203 -36.24 16.10 19.41
N VAL A 204 -36.82 16.00 20.61
CA VAL A 204 -37.70 17.05 21.12
C VAL A 204 -36.89 17.83 22.14
N GLY A 205 -36.56 19.07 21.77
CA GLY A 205 -36.09 20.14 22.64
C GLY A 205 -34.63 20.04 23.08
N VAL A 206 -33.73 20.80 22.45
CA VAL A 206 -33.04 21.94 23.07
C VAL A 206 -32.57 22.87 21.93
N ASP A 207 -33.15 24.07 21.84
CA ASP A 207 -32.56 25.20 21.11
C ASP A 207 -31.29 25.64 21.84
N PHE A 208 -30.16 25.87 21.16
CA PHE A 208 -29.23 26.95 21.48
C PHE A 208 -28.14 27.12 20.40
N GLY A 209 -28.07 28.34 19.85
CA GLY A 209 -26.82 29.08 19.65
C GLY A 209 -25.84 28.61 18.58
N LEU A 210 -25.96 29.18 17.38
CA LEU A 210 -24.87 29.30 16.42
C LEU A 210 -23.78 30.23 16.98
N GLU A 211 -22.60 29.69 17.34
CA GLU A 211 -21.33 30.39 17.22
C GLU A 211 -20.23 29.41 16.77
N GLN A 212 -19.43 29.82 15.79
CA GLN A 212 -18.26 29.07 15.32
C GLN A 212 -17.17 29.00 16.39
N PRO A 213 -16.24 28.03 16.28
CA PRO A 213 -14.85 28.48 16.22
C PRO A 213 -13.96 27.69 15.24
N SER A 214 -13.47 28.42 14.25
CA SER A 214 -12.17 28.19 13.61
C SER A 214 -11.03 28.53 14.58
N SER A 215 -10.52 27.56 15.36
CA SER A 215 -9.27 27.75 16.14
C SER A 215 -8.59 26.49 16.72
N LEU A 216 -8.88 25.27 16.26
CA LEU A 216 -8.34 24.03 16.88
C LEU A 216 -7.24 23.28 16.09
N LEU A 217 -6.46 23.99 15.27
CA LEU A 217 -5.33 23.39 14.51
C LEU A 217 -3.94 23.95 14.81
N ALA A 218 -3.76 24.73 15.89
CA ALA A 218 -2.48 25.39 16.17
C ALA A 218 -1.88 25.14 17.58
N HIS A 219 -2.13 23.99 18.22
CA HIS A 219 -1.64 23.79 19.60
C HIS A 219 -0.99 22.44 19.95
N TYR A 220 -0.46 21.68 18.97
CA TYR A 220 0.27 20.42 19.26
C TYR A 220 1.64 20.28 18.57
N VAL A 221 2.25 21.40 18.22
CA VAL A 221 3.70 21.47 17.94
C VAL A 221 4.25 22.57 18.83
N ASN A 222 5.20 22.23 19.70
CA ASN A 222 5.82 23.05 20.76
C ASN A 222 5.19 22.90 22.15
N ASN A 223 5.55 21.82 22.83
CA ASN A 223 5.68 21.79 24.29
C ASN A 223 6.89 20.93 24.67
N VAL A 224 8.09 21.47 24.42
CA VAL A 224 9.28 21.15 25.22
C VAL A 224 9.54 22.39 26.05
N CYS A 225 8.85 22.51 27.18
CA CYS A 225 9.19 23.52 28.18
C CYS A 225 10.35 22.99 29.02
N PHE A 226 11.52 23.59 28.81
CA PHE A 226 12.58 23.67 29.80
C PHE A 226 12.02 24.34 31.06
N MET A 227 11.91 23.60 32.17
CA MET A 227 11.81 24.22 33.48
C MET A 227 13.20 24.74 33.87
N GLY A 228 13.30 26.06 34.00
CA GLY A 228 14.47 26.73 34.56
C GLY A 228 14.61 26.43 36.05
N ILE A 229 15.83 26.09 36.45
CA ILE A 229 16.30 26.21 37.83
C ILE A 229 17.38 27.28 37.83
N THR A 230 17.04 28.44 38.40
CA THR A 230 18.00 29.46 38.78
C THR A 230 18.69 29.05 40.08
N GLY A 231 20.01 28.93 40.05
CA GLY A 231 20.84 28.84 41.25
C GLY A 231 22.00 27.87 41.09
N MET A 232 23.19 28.41 40.79
CA MET A 232 24.54 28.00 41.25
C MET A 232 25.60 28.53 40.27
N GLY A 233 26.03 29.78 40.50
CA GLY A 233 27.09 30.47 39.76
C GLY A 233 28.50 29.96 40.04
N GLY A 234 28.68 28.65 40.26
CA GLY A 234 29.99 28.03 40.53
C GLY A 234 30.50 27.06 39.45
N ILE A 235 29.63 26.60 38.53
CA ILE A 235 29.96 25.48 37.62
C ILE A 235 30.47 25.94 36.24
N VAL A 236 30.36 27.23 35.92
CA VAL A 236 30.75 27.77 34.61
C VAL A 236 32.28 27.86 34.45
N HIS A 237 33.03 28.00 35.54
CA HIS A 237 34.49 28.11 35.49
C HIS A 237 35.21 26.74 35.38
N ASP A 238 34.63 25.69 35.97
CA ASP A 238 35.22 24.33 35.93
C ASP A 238 34.95 23.61 34.59
N LEU A 239 33.83 23.92 33.92
CA LEU A 239 33.53 23.36 32.60
C LEU A 239 34.42 23.95 31.48
N GLN A 240 34.93 25.17 31.63
CA GLN A 240 35.88 25.76 30.67
C GLN A 240 37.28 25.15 30.80
N GLN A 241 37.71 24.73 32.00
CA GLN A 241 38.98 24.04 32.20
C GLN A 241 38.94 22.58 31.71
N LEU A 242 37.81 21.89 31.87
CA LEU A 242 37.62 20.51 31.37
C LEU A 242 37.61 20.46 29.82
N LEU A 243 37.09 21.52 29.16
CA LEU A 243 37.06 21.61 27.70
C LEU A 243 38.47 21.80 27.09
N LEU A 244 39.38 22.47 27.81
CA LEU A 244 40.78 22.68 27.39
C LEU A 244 41.67 21.45 27.63
N THR A 245 41.33 20.59 28.61
CA THR A 245 42.09 19.33 28.83
C THR A 245 41.70 18.23 27.86
N LEU A 246 40.44 18.21 27.40
CA LEU A 246 39.94 17.21 26.43
C LEU A 246 40.38 17.47 24.97
N SER A 247 40.91 18.66 24.65
CA SER A 247 41.39 18.98 23.30
C SER A 247 42.84 18.52 23.02
N ASN A 248 43.60 18.10 24.04
CA ASN A 248 45.03 17.78 23.91
C ASN A 248 45.40 16.29 24.06
N GLN A 249 44.44 15.37 24.02
CA GLN A 249 44.73 13.93 23.93
C GLN A 249 43.90 13.22 22.87
N ARG A 250 44.28 13.40 21.60
CA ARG A 250 43.97 12.46 20.50
C ARG A 250 45.03 12.58 19.41
N ALA A 251 46.24 12.16 19.73
CA ALA A 251 47.22 11.75 18.75
C ALA A 251 47.29 10.21 18.75
N SER A 252 47.16 9.63 17.55
CA SER A 252 47.51 8.25 17.19
C SER A 252 46.68 7.10 17.80
N ALA A 253 45.55 6.82 17.16
CA ALA A 253 45.13 5.44 16.88
C ALA A 253 44.28 5.45 15.60
N SER A 254 44.85 4.94 14.52
CA SER A 254 44.21 4.73 13.22
C SER A 254 43.09 3.69 13.33
N PHE A 255 41.89 4.14 13.72
CA PHE A 255 40.67 3.42 13.39
C PHE A 255 40.27 3.82 11.97
N LEU A 256 40.25 2.85 11.06
CA LEU A 256 39.60 2.98 9.76
C LEU A 256 38.14 3.38 10.02
N SER A 257 37.85 4.67 9.89
CA SER A 257 36.49 5.18 9.86
C SER A 257 35.84 4.62 8.60
N ILE A 258 35.04 3.57 8.75
CA ILE A 258 33.98 3.28 7.79
C ILE A 258 33.06 4.50 7.87
N GLU A 259 33.24 5.48 6.98
CA GLU A 259 32.22 6.49 6.74
C GLU A 259 30.92 5.72 6.48
N SER A 260 29.95 5.87 7.39
CA SER A 260 28.63 5.30 7.18
C SER A 260 28.09 5.96 5.91
N ILE A 261 28.06 5.24 4.78
CA ILE A 261 27.52 5.74 3.52
C ILE A 261 26.09 6.20 3.79
N ARG A 262 25.89 7.52 3.82
CA ARG A 262 24.57 8.11 3.98
C ARG A 262 23.95 8.15 2.60
N TRP A 263 23.06 7.19 2.34
CA TRP A 263 22.29 7.14 1.11
C TRP A 263 21.32 8.32 1.05
N ASP A 264 21.25 9.00 -0.10
CA ASP A 264 20.23 10.04 -0.36
C ASP A 264 18.93 9.40 -0.85
N TYR A 265 19.02 8.24 -1.49
CA TYR A 265 17.89 7.47 -2.00
C TYR A 265 17.99 6.00 -1.59
N ASP A 266 16.83 5.39 -1.36
CA ASP A 266 16.71 3.98 -1.07
C ASP A 266 16.69 3.14 -2.36
N VAL A 267 16.08 3.69 -3.42
CA VAL A 267 15.89 3.03 -4.71
C VAL A 267 16.17 4.00 -5.86
N PHE A 268 16.98 3.57 -6.82
CA PHE A 268 17.08 4.17 -8.16
C PHE A 268 16.28 3.33 -9.17
N LEU A 269 15.41 3.96 -9.96
CA LEU A 269 14.66 3.28 -11.04
C LEU A 269 15.28 3.62 -12.40
N SER A 270 15.88 2.62 -13.06
CA SER A 270 16.33 2.73 -14.46
C SER A 270 15.34 2.01 -15.38
N PHE A 271 14.85 2.69 -16.41
CA PHE A 271 13.81 2.17 -17.30
C PHE A 271 13.74 2.94 -18.61
N ARG A 272 13.16 2.33 -19.65
CA ARG A 272 12.81 3.05 -20.88
C ARG A 272 11.50 3.81 -20.71
N GLY A 273 11.57 5.14 -20.77
CA GLY A 273 10.43 6.03 -20.57
C GLY A 273 9.25 5.74 -21.49
N VAL A 274 9.51 5.70 -22.81
CA VAL A 274 8.50 5.43 -23.84
C VAL A 274 7.74 4.11 -23.62
N ASP A 275 8.42 3.08 -23.12
CA ASP A 275 7.83 1.75 -22.98
C ASP A 275 6.98 1.61 -21.72
N THR A 276 7.46 2.14 -20.58
CA THR A 276 6.94 1.73 -19.26
C THR A 276 6.51 2.87 -18.34
N ARG A 277 6.84 4.14 -18.67
CA ARG A 277 6.62 5.29 -17.76
C ARG A 277 5.16 5.49 -17.36
N LYS A 278 4.24 5.44 -18.33
CA LYS A 278 2.81 5.71 -18.10
C LYS A 278 2.07 4.54 -17.45
N GLY A 279 2.56 3.30 -17.61
CA GLY A 279 1.96 2.08 -17.05
C GLY A 279 2.75 1.58 -15.85
N PHE A 280 3.48 0.47 -16.04
CA PHE A 280 4.22 -0.26 -15.00
C PHE A 280 5.02 0.63 -14.03
N ILE A 281 5.84 1.55 -14.53
CA ILE A 281 6.69 2.40 -13.68
C ILE A 281 5.86 3.37 -12.85
N SER A 282 4.77 3.90 -13.40
CA SER A 282 3.88 4.77 -12.62
C SER A 282 3.23 4.04 -11.45
N HIS A 283 2.88 2.76 -11.63
CA HIS A 283 2.33 1.93 -10.57
C HIS A 283 3.40 1.54 -9.55
N LEU A 284 4.58 1.11 -10.01
CA LEU A 284 5.71 0.76 -9.15
C LEU A 284 6.13 1.95 -8.27
N TYR A 285 6.34 3.12 -8.89
CA TYR A 285 6.69 4.35 -8.17
C TYR A 285 5.60 4.74 -7.17
N GLY A 286 4.33 4.70 -7.59
CA GLY A 286 3.19 4.98 -6.71
C GLY A 286 3.13 4.03 -5.51
N GLU A 287 3.39 2.74 -5.73
CA GLU A 287 3.45 1.76 -4.65
C GLU A 287 4.62 2.01 -3.71
N LEU A 288 5.84 2.20 -4.22
CA LEU A 288 7.02 2.53 -3.40
C LEU A 288 6.80 3.80 -2.56
N PHE A 289 6.23 4.85 -3.16
CA PHE A 289 5.91 6.11 -2.49
C PHE A 289 4.90 5.95 -1.34
N LYS A 290 3.89 5.10 -1.52
CA LYS A 290 2.88 4.82 -0.48
C LYS A 290 3.49 4.22 0.78
N TRP A 291 4.64 3.55 0.69
CA TRP A 291 5.41 3.07 1.84
C TRP A 291 6.23 4.23 2.40
N GLN A 292 5.62 5.02 3.30
CA GLN A 292 6.25 6.13 4.01
C GLN A 292 7.67 5.76 4.45
N GLY A 293 8.67 6.43 3.88
CA GLY A 293 10.09 6.21 4.21
C GLY A 293 10.95 5.54 3.14
N ILE A 294 10.40 5.12 1.98
CA ILE A 294 11.23 4.71 0.82
C ILE A 294 11.44 5.90 -0.11
N ARG A 295 12.63 6.50 -0.08
CA ARG A 295 13.03 7.57 -1.00
C ARG A 295 13.43 6.95 -2.35
N THR A 296 12.58 7.13 -3.34
CA THR A 296 12.82 6.59 -4.69
C THR A 296 13.20 7.71 -5.65
N PHE A 297 14.38 7.60 -6.27
CA PHE A 297 14.75 8.43 -7.40
C PHE A 297 14.13 7.84 -8.68
N LEU A 298 13.33 8.66 -9.35
CA LEU A 298 12.70 8.31 -10.63
C LEU A 298 13.37 9.13 -11.72
N ASP A 299 14.01 8.46 -12.69
CA ASP A 299 14.55 9.17 -13.84
C ASP A 299 13.43 9.85 -14.65
N GLY A 300 13.49 11.18 -14.73
CA GLY A 300 12.45 12.06 -15.26
C GLY A 300 12.70 12.56 -16.68
N GLN A 301 13.77 12.15 -17.35
CA GLN A 301 14.36 12.93 -18.45
C GLN A 301 13.64 12.89 -19.82
N GLU A 302 12.46 12.28 -19.96
CA GLU A 302 11.70 12.36 -21.23
C GLU A 302 10.33 13.03 -21.03
N ILE A 303 10.33 14.17 -20.34
CA ILE A 303 9.26 15.18 -20.43
C ILE A 303 9.95 16.45 -20.94
N GLU A 304 9.39 16.99 -22.02
CA GLU A 304 9.84 18.15 -22.83
C GLU A 304 10.71 19.19 -22.09
N GLY A 305 11.96 19.36 -22.56
CA GLY A 305 12.73 20.60 -22.47
C GLY A 305 13.52 20.86 -21.17
N GLY A 306 14.85 20.97 -21.29
CA GLY A 306 15.64 21.84 -20.38
C GLY A 306 16.74 21.19 -19.53
N THR A 307 17.83 20.78 -20.18
CA THR A 307 19.23 21.20 -19.90
C THR A 307 19.86 21.30 -18.49
N SER A 308 19.36 20.70 -17.40
CA SER A 308 20.06 20.83 -16.08
C SER A 308 20.28 19.58 -15.22
N ILE A 309 19.83 18.37 -15.59
CA ILE A 309 19.92 17.17 -14.70
C ILE A 309 21.13 16.26 -15.04
N LEU A 310 21.82 16.52 -16.14
CA LEU A 310 22.96 15.72 -16.63
C LEU A 310 24.08 15.49 -15.61
N LEU A 311 24.36 16.49 -14.78
CA LEU A 311 25.46 16.44 -13.80
C LEU A 311 25.09 15.66 -12.53
N GLU A 312 23.81 15.37 -12.30
CA GLU A 312 23.32 14.76 -11.05
C GLU A 312 23.00 13.26 -11.18
N LEU A 313 22.82 12.72 -12.39
CA LEU A 313 22.43 11.32 -12.62
C LEU A 313 23.43 10.30 -12.05
N PRO A 314 24.74 10.35 -12.39
CA PRO A 314 25.73 9.45 -11.81
C PRO A 314 25.79 9.59 -10.28
N SER A 315 25.68 10.82 -9.77
CA SER A 315 25.64 11.10 -8.34
C SER A 315 24.41 10.48 -7.67
N ALA A 316 23.23 10.55 -8.30
CA ALA A 316 22.01 9.94 -7.78
C ALA A 316 22.12 8.41 -7.74
N ILE A 317 22.75 7.79 -8.76
CA ILE A 317 23.04 6.35 -8.76
C ILE A 317 24.00 6.02 -7.60
N GLU A 318 25.13 6.70 -7.49
CA GLU A 318 26.12 6.46 -6.42
C GLU A 318 25.54 6.65 -5.01
N LYS A 319 24.58 7.57 -4.84
CA LYS A 319 23.91 7.85 -3.58
C LYS A 319 22.61 7.05 -3.36
N SER A 320 22.33 6.07 -4.23
CA SER A 320 21.21 5.16 -4.09
C SER A 320 21.62 3.83 -3.47
N ARG A 321 20.86 3.35 -2.47
CA ARG A 321 21.15 2.09 -1.77
C ARG A 321 20.92 0.85 -2.64
N THR A 322 19.91 0.89 -3.51
CA THR A 322 19.56 -0.17 -4.45
C THR A 322 19.14 0.40 -5.80
N ALA A 323 19.21 -0.42 -6.85
CA ALA A 323 18.69 -0.09 -8.18
C ALA A 323 17.74 -1.18 -8.69
N ILE A 324 16.64 -0.76 -9.28
CA ILE A 324 15.74 -1.62 -10.06
C ILE A 324 15.93 -1.24 -11.52
N VAL A 325 16.30 -2.22 -12.35
CA VAL A 325 16.55 -2.02 -13.79
C VAL A 325 15.45 -2.72 -14.57
N VAL A 326 14.54 -1.96 -15.16
CA VAL A 326 13.42 -2.48 -15.95
C VAL A 326 13.82 -2.58 -17.42
N LEU A 327 14.23 -3.79 -17.82
CA LEU A 327 14.69 -4.14 -19.16
C LEU A 327 13.48 -4.43 -20.05
N SER A 328 12.99 -3.39 -20.73
CA SER A 328 11.90 -3.47 -21.71
C SER A 328 12.42 -3.67 -23.14
N ARG A 329 11.50 -3.91 -24.08
CA ARG A 329 11.81 -4.18 -25.49
C ARG A 329 12.77 -3.15 -26.12
N ASN A 330 12.57 -1.86 -25.86
CA ASN A 330 13.37 -0.78 -26.46
C ASN A 330 14.39 -0.19 -25.47
N TYR A 331 14.72 -0.89 -24.37
CA TYR A 331 15.67 -0.38 -23.37
C TYR A 331 17.02 -0.01 -23.99
N ALA A 332 17.58 -0.89 -24.83
CA ALA A 332 18.87 -0.68 -25.47
C ALA A 332 18.88 0.38 -26.58
N SER A 333 17.72 0.90 -27.01
CA SER A 333 17.70 1.99 -28.00
C SER A 333 18.09 3.35 -27.40
N SER A 334 18.23 3.42 -26.06
CA SER A 334 18.57 4.65 -25.34
C SER A 334 19.99 4.60 -24.80
N ASN A 335 20.85 5.52 -25.29
CA ASN A 335 22.20 5.70 -24.76
C ASN A 335 22.18 5.96 -23.24
N TRP A 336 21.17 6.68 -22.77
CA TRP A 336 20.99 7.00 -21.35
C TRP A 336 20.76 5.76 -20.51
N CYS A 337 19.79 4.92 -20.89
CA CYS A 337 19.54 3.68 -20.19
C CYS A 337 20.80 2.78 -20.13
N LEU A 338 21.60 2.76 -21.21
CA LEU A 338 22.83 1.98 -21.27
C LEU A 338 23.98 2.57 -20.40
N ASP A 339 24.13 3.90 -20.39
CA ASP A 339 25.11 4.60 -19.54
C ASP A 339 24.72 4.49 -18.05
N GLU A 340 23.42 4.57 -17.73
CA GLU A 340 22.89 4.31 -16.38
C GLU A 340 23.21 2.88 -15.94
N LEU A 341 22.90 1.88 -16.77
CA LEU A 341 23.17 0.49 -16.47
C LEU A 341 24.66 0.25 -16.17
N THR A 342 25.53 0.85 -16.98
CA THR A 342 26.98 0.80 -16.78
C THR A 342 27.35 1.30 -15.38
N THR A 343 26.85 2.47 -15.01
CA THR A 343 27.11 3.10 -13.70
C THR A 343 26.53 2.26 -12.55
N ILE A 344 25.30 1.75 -12.70
CA ILE A 344 24.64 0.90 -11.71
C ILE A 344 25.46 -0.37 -11.43
N LEU A 345 25.93 -1.06 -12.48
CA LEU A 345 26.73 -2.28 -12.31
C LEU A 345 28.10 -2.00 -11.68
N GLN A 346 28.71 -0.84 -11.98
CA GLN A 346 29.96 -0.42 -11.33
C GLN A 346 29.76 -0.16 -9.83
N CYS A 347 28.68 0.52 -9.44
CA CYS A 347 28.46 0.95 -8.05
C CYS A 347 27.81 -0.12 -7.16
N MET A 348 26.93 -0.96 -7.70
CA MET A 348 25.96 -1.71 -6.89
C MET A 348 25.99 -3.23 -7.05
N GLU A 349 26.62 -3.77 -8.10
CA GLU A 349 26.61 -5.21 -8.37
C GLU A 349 27.30 -6.00 -7.25
N THR A 350 28.47 -5.53 -6.80
CA THR A 350 29.27 -6.19 -5.74
C THR A 350 28.52 -6.30 -4.40
N ARG A 351 27.61 -5.37 -4.13
CA ARG A 351 26.78 -5.33 -2.92
C ARG A 351 25.48 -6.13 -3.06
N LYS A 352 25.26 -6.77 -4.21
CA LYS A 352 24.02 -7.49 -4.55
C LYS A 352 22.78 -6.61 -4.39
N SER A 353 22.89 -5.34 -4.79
CA SER A 353 21.86 -4.30 -4.63
C SER A 353 21.14 -3.94 -5.94
N VAL A 354 21.34 -4.73 -7.00
CA VAL A 354 20.68 -4.56 -8.30
C VAL A 354 19.58 -5.61 -8.44
N LEU A 355 18.37 -5.18 -8.83
CA LEU A 355 17.25 -6.05 -9.19
C LEU A 355 16.89 -5.84 -10.67
N PRO A 356 17.33 -6.73 -11.57
CA PRO A 356 16.86 -6.72 -12.95
C PRO A 356 15.41 -7.19 -13.05
N ILE A 357 14.58 -6.48 -13.81
CA ILE A 357 13.22 -6.86 -14.18
C ILE A 357 13.19 -7.04 -15.69
N PHE A 358 13.00 -8.27 -16.15
CA PHE A 358 12.85 -8.59 -17.58
C PHE A 358 11.38 -8.42 -17.96
N TYR A 359 11.03 -7.20 -18.39
CA TYR A 359 9.66 -6.78 -18.65
C TYR A 359 9.33 -6.97 -20.14
N GLU A 360 8.48 -7.95 -20.45
CA GLU A 360 8.17 -8.39 -21.82
C GLU A 360 9.43 -8.74 -22.66
N THR A 361 10.50 -9.13 -21.98
CA THR A 361 11.78 -9.53 -22.59
C THR A 361 12.29 -10.82 -21.96
N ASP A 362 13.11 -11.55 -22.71
CA ASP A 362 13.80 -12.73 -22.20
C ASP A 362 15.26 -12.36 -21.83
N PRO A 363 15.77 -12.73 -20.64
CA PRO A 363 17.14 -12.46 -20.24
C PRO A 363 18.19 -12.96 -21.21
N SER A 364 17.98 -14.12 -21.86
CA SER A 364 18.93 -14.62 -22.85
C SER A 364 18.96 -13.75 -24.10
N GLY A 365 17.80 -13.17 -24.47
CA GLY A 365 17.68 -12.15 -25.51
C GLY A 365 18.43 -10.87 -25.15
N VAL A 366 18.29 -10.39 -23.91
CA VAL A 366 19.03 -9.21 -23.42
C VAL A 366 20.54 -9.48 -23.40
N GLY A 367 20.96 -10.61 -22.81
CA GLY A 367 22.36 -10.93 -22.57
C GLY A 367 23.15 -11.31 -23.82
N ASN A 368 22.48 -11.83 -24.84
CA ASN A 368 23.08 -12.12 -26.16
C ASN A 368 22.69 -11.08 -27.23
N GLN A 369 22.02 -9.98 -26.83
CA GLN A 369 21.58 -8.89 -27.69
C GLN A 369 20.83 -9.39 -28.94
N ARG A 370 19.75 -10.15 -28.76
CA ARG A 370 18.90 -10.68 -29.83
C ARG A 370 17.61 -9.86 -29.98
N GLY A 371 16.96 -9.96 -31.14
CA GLY A 371 15.70 -9.26 -31.42
C GLY A 371 15.87 -7.74 -31.38
N SER A 372 15.00 -7.03 -30.66
CA SER A 372 15.05 -5.57 -30.56
C SER A 372 16.36 -5.02 -29.98
N PHE A 373 17.06 -5.81 -29.14
CA PHE A 373 18.38 -5.43 -28.65
C PHE A 373 19.44 -5.48 -29.77
N ALA A 374 19.34 -6.45 -30.70
CA ALA A 374 20.23 -6.50 -31.87
C ALA A 374 20.03 -5.27 -32.74
N GLU A 375 18.78 -4.97 -33.08
CA GLU A 375 18.38 -3.81 -33.91
C GLU A 375 18.90 -2.49 -33.31
N ALA A 376 18.79 -2.33 -31.99
CA ALA A 376 19.32 -1.16 -31.29
C ALA A 376 20.85 -1.03 -31.39
N PHE A 377 21.59 -2.14 -31.25
CA PHE A 377 23.06 -2.10 -31.39
C PHE A 377 23.52 -1.88 -32.83
N GLU A 378 22.80 -2.40 -33.83
CA GLU A 378 23.07 -2.07 -35.23
C GLU A 378 22.91 -0.57 -35.51
N GLU A 379 21.94 0.09 -34.86
CA GLU A 379 21.79 1.54 -34.93
C GLU A 379 22.92 2.29 -34.25
N HIS A 380 23.29 1.90 -33.02
CA HIS A 380 24.43 2.50 -32.32
C HIS A 380 25.72 2.37 -33.10
N GLU A 381 25.97 1.21 -33.71
CA GLU A 381 27.14 0.94 -34.53
C GLU A 381 27.18 1.78 -35.81
N ARG A 382 26.03 2.01 -36.45
CA ARG A 382 25.92 2.92 -37.61
C ARG A 382 26.19 4.38 -37.24
N ASN A 383 25.86 4.77 -36.02
CA ASN A 383 26.00 6.15 -35.53
C ASN A 383 27.35 6.42 -34.83
N LEU A 384 28.32 5.51 -34.92
CA LEU A 384 29.65 5.66 -34.32
C LEU A 384 30.46 6.74 -35.02
N ILE A 385 30.81 7.81 -34.29
CA ILE A 385 31.60 8.93 -34.83
C ILE A 385 33.04 8.90 -34.29
N SER A 386 33.26 8.39 -33.07
CA SER A 386 34.56 8.39 -32.41
C SER A 386 35.05 7.01 -31.93
N THR A 387 36.34 6.91 -31.59
CA THR A 387 36.91 5.73 -30.93
C THR A 387 36.35 5.50 -29.53
N GLU A 388 35.86 6.54 -28.87
CA GLU A 388 35.27 6.43 -27.53
C GLU A 388 33.85 5.83 -27.59
N ASP A 389 33.07 6.19 -28.62
CA ASP A 389 31.75 5.59 -28.87
C ASP A 389 31.86 4.08 -29.11
N LYS A 390 32.92 3.65 -29.81
CA LYS A 390 33.22 2.22 -30.01
C LYS A 390 33.46 1.49 -28.69
N LYS A 391 34.20 2.09 -27.76
CA LYS A 391 34.43 1.50 -26.44
C LYS A 391 33.13 1.43 -25.63
N LYS A 392 32.31 2.49 -25.68
CA LYS A 392 30.98 2.50 -25.04
C LYS A 392 30.10 1.37 -25.52
N VAL A 393 29.97 1.16 -26.83
CA VAL A 393 29.17 0.06 -27.39
C VAL A 393 29.66 -1.30 -26.90
N VAL A 394 30.98 -1.53 -26.87
CA VAL A 394 31.56 -2.77 -26.32
C VAL A 394 31.21 -2.94 -24.84
N GLN A 395 31.33 -1.86 -24.05
CA GLN A 395 30.99 -1.84 -22.63
C GLN A 395 29.50 -2.13 -22.40
N TRP A 396 28.60 -1.48 -23.13
CA TRP A 396 27.15 -1.68 -23.04
C TRP A 396 26.75 -3.13 -23.34
N LYS A 397 27.34 -3.76 -24.38
CA LYS A 397 27.12 -5.18 -24.67
C LYS A 397 27.59 -6.07 -23.50
N ALA A 398 28.75 -5.76 -22.91
CA ALA A 398 29.26 -6.49 -21.76
C ALA A 398 28.35 -6.33 -20.53
N ASP A 399 27.81 -5.14 -20.29
CA ASP A 399 26.94 -4.84 -19.17
C ASP A 399 25.56 -5.47 -19.29
N LEU A 400 24.97 -5.50 -20.49
CA LEU A 400 23.75 -6.27 -20.74
C LEU A 400 23.97 -7.78 -20.53
N LYS A 401 25.13 -8.29 -20.93
CA LYS A 401 25.52 -9.68 -20.66
C LYS A 401 25.71 -9.95 -19.17
N ARG A 402 26.22 -8.99 -18.39
CA ARG A 402 26.35 -9.10 -16.92
C ARG A 402 25.00 -9.06 -16.23
N VAL A 403 24.19 -8.02 -16.49
CA VAL A 403 22.88 -7.86 -15.84
C VAL A 403 21.93 -9.02 -16.13
N SER A 404 22.00 -9.63 -17.32
CA SER A 404 21.21 -10.82 -17.68
C SER A 404 21.53 -12.06 -16.84
N LYS A 405 22.71 -12.11 -16.19
CA LYS A 405 23.13 -13.20 -15.30
C LYS A 405 22.81 -12.94 -13.83
N ILE A 406 22.44 -11.71 -13.48
CA ILE A 406 21.99 -11.38 -12.12
C ILE A 406 20.59 -11.97 -11.93
N SER A 407 20.35 -12.58 -10.78
CA SER A 407 19.02 -13.10 -10.42
C SER A 407 18.01 -11.95 -10.40
N GLY A 408 17.08 -11.95 -11.36
CA GLY A 408 16.06 -10.92 -11.53
C GLY A 408 14.63 -11.45 -11.35
N LYS A 409 13.67 -10.69 -11.89
CA LYS A 409 12.26 -11.08 -11.98
C LYS A 409 11.83 -11.07 -13.43
N HIS A 410 11.13 -12.12 -13.86
CA HIS A 410 10.63 -12.22 -15.22
C HIS A 410 9.15 -11.87 -15.21
N TRP A 411 8.73 -11.04 -16.15
CA TRP A 411 7.32 -10.63 -16.24
C TRP A 411 6.36 -11.81 -16.43
N ASN A 412 6.79 -12.88 -17.10
CA ASN A 412 6.00 -14.10 -17.31
C ASN A 412 5.79 -14.95 -16.05
N ASP A 413 6.58 -14.76 -14.99
CA ASP A 413 6.47 -15.55 -13.75
C ASP A 413 5.26 -15.14 -12.90
N PHE A 414 4.63 -14.02 -13.24
CA PHE A 414 3.54 -13.41 -12.49
C PHE A 414 2.25 -13.43 -13.30
N LYS A 415 1.09 -13.37 -12.63
CA LYS A 415 -0.21 -13.30 -13.32
C LYS A 415 -0.50 -11.91 -13.87
N CYS A 416 -0.01 -10.86 -13.21
CA CYS A 416 -0.22 -9.47 -13.58
C CYS A 416 0.91 -8.55 -13.06
N ASP A 417 0.98 -7.33 -13.57
CA ASP A 417 1.95 -6.31 -13.18
C ASP A 417 1.83 -5.96 -11.70
N ARG A 418 0.61 -6.04 -11.14
CA ARG A 418 0.36 -5.82 -9.71
C ARG A 418 1.12 -6.81 -8.83
N GLU A 419 1.07 -8.09 -9.17
CA GLU A 419 1.74 -9.16 -8.40
C GLU A 419 3.26 -9.01 -8.48
N LEU A 420 3.78 -8.71 -9.68
CA LEU A 420 5.18 -8.40 -9.89
C LEU A 420 5.62 -7.18 -9.04
N ILE A 421 4.85 -6.10 -9.04
CA ILE A 421 5.14 -4.90 -8.24
C ILE A 421 5.13 -5.23 -6.74
N GLU A 422 4.20 -6.05 -6.25
CA GLU A 422 4.18 -6.46 -4.84
C GLU A 422 5.44 -7.22 -4.44
N ASP A 423 5.93 -8.11 -5.30
CA ASP A 423 7.17 -8.85 -5.06
C ASP A 423 8.42 -7.95 -5.13
N ILE A 424 8.45 -6.99 -6.08
CA ILE A 424 9.50 -5.97 -6.16
C ILE A 424 9.54 -5.13 -4.87
N VAL A 425 8.39 -4.63 -4.42
CA VAL A 425 8.30 -3.86 -3.18
C VAL A 425 8.75 -4.71 -1.99
N LYS A 426 8.39 -6.00 -1.94
CA LYS A 426 8.87 -6.92 -0.89
C LYS A 426 10.39 -7.10 -0.94
N TRP A 427 10.99 -7.15 -2.13
CA TRP A 427 12.45 -7.15 -2.28
C TRP A 427 13.08 -5.85 -1.77
N VAL A 428 12.54 -4.69 -2.16
CA VAL A 428 13.02 -3.38 -1.69
C VAL A 428 12.93 -3.29 -0.17
N ARG A 429 11.83 -3.73 0.43
CA ARG A 429 11.67 -3.74 1.90
C ARG A 429 12.79 -4.50 2.59
N ARG A 430 13.09 -5.73 2.13
CA ARG A 430 14.17 -6.53 2.71
C ARG A 430 15.53 -5.85 2.59
N LYS A 431 15.73 -5.05 1.54
CA LYS A 431 16.98 -4.34 1.29
C LYS A 431 17.07 -3.01 2.02
N VAL A 432 15.96 -2.30 2.21
CA VAL A 432 15.89 -0.92 2.74
C VAL A 432 15.55 -0.88 4.22
N GLN A 433 14.88 -1.91 4.75
CA GLN A 433 14.64 -2.02 6.18
C GLN A 433 15.96 -1.77 6.92
N PRO A 434 15.97 -0.88 7.93
CA PRO A 434 17.03 -0.90 8.90
C PRO A 434 17.08 -2.34 9.40
N THR A 435 18.22 -3.01 9.28
CA THR A 435 18.56 -3.96 10.34
C THR A 435 18.34 -3.14 11.60
N LEU A 436 17.26 -3.43 12.34
CA LEU A 436 17.06 -2.92 13.67
C LEU A 436 18.17 -3.55 14.52
N SER A 437 19.43 -3.15 14.30
CA SER A 437 20.32 -2.84 15.39
C SER A 437 19.75 -1.58 16.04
N VAL A 438 18.52 -1.69 16.58
CA VAL A 438 18.27 -1.03 17.85
C VAL A 438 19.47 -1.46 18.66
N SER A 439 20.26 -0.49 19.09
CA SER A 439 21.25 -0.75 20.11
C SER A 439 20.50 -1.43 21.25
N SER A 440 20.48 -2.76 21.25
CA SER A 440 20.33 -3.63 22.41
C SER A 440 21.51 -3.42 23.37
N ARG A 441 22.21 -2.29 23.25
CA ARG A 441 23.40 -1.96 24.03
C ARG A 441 23.08 -1.87 25.51
N ASN A 442 21.81 -1.74 25.94
CA ASN A 442 21.46 -1.63 27.36
C ASN A 442 20.20 -2.40 27.85
N LEU A 443 19.59 -3.30 27.07
CA LEU A 443 18.37 -4.01 27.52
C LEU A 443 18.55 -5.54 27.52
N VAL A 444 19.16 -6.04 28.59
CA VAL A 444 19.36 -7.47 28.83
C VAL A 444 18.00 -8.17 28.97
N GLY A 445 17.74 -9.25 28.24
CA GLY A 445 16.53 -10.10 28.41
C GLY A 445 15.39 -9.89 27.39
N ILE A 446 15.44 -8.85 26.57
CA ILE A 446 14.42 -8.58 25.54
C ILE A 446 14.52 -9.55 24.35
N ASP A 447 15.71 -10.01 23.99
CA ASP A 447 15.90 -10.89 22.83
C ASP A 447 15.14 -12.22 22.96
N ASN A 448 15.20 -12.85 24.14
CA ASN A 448 14.44 -14.08 24.43
C ASN A 448 12.92 -13.83 24.40
N ALA A 449 12.46 -12.68 24.93
CA ALA A 449 11.04 -12.31 24.88
C ALA A 449 10.55 -12.10 23.44
N LEU A 450 11.39 -11.51 22.58
CA LEU A 450 11.11 -11.33 21.16
C LEU A 450 11.10 -12.66 20.40
N GLU A 451 11.98 -13.61 20.72
CA GLU A 451 11.96 -14.95 20.13
C GLU A 451 10.69 -15.71 20.50
N GLN A 452 10.30 -15.71 21.78
CA GLN A 452 9.07 -16.38 22.20
C GLN A 452 7.82 -15.74 21.58
N LEU A 453 7.73 -14.41 21.56
CA LEU A 453 6.64 -13.72 20.86
C LEU A 453 6.65 -14.02 19.36
N SER A 454 7.82 -14.14 18.73
CA SER A 454 7.92 -14.51 17.32
C SER A 454 7.31 -15.89 17.03
N LEU A 455 7.47 -16.85 17.94
CA LEU A 455 6.83 -18.17 17.83
C LEU A 455 5.31 -18.08 17.98
N LEU A 456 4.81 -17.29 18.94
CA LEU A 456 3.35 -17.10 19.13
C LEU A 456 2.70 -16.41 17.94
N LEU A 457 3.40 -15.42 17.37
CA LEU A 457 2.98 -14.73 16.15
C LEU A 457 2.91 -15.68 14.95
N ALA A 458 3.78 -16.69 14.86
CA ALA A 458 3.89 -17.64 13.73
C ALA A 458 3.64 -16.95 12.38
N HIS A 459 4.55 -16.07 11.99
CA HIS A 459 4.40 -15.11 10.90
C HIS A 459 4.01 -15.72 9.54
N ASP A 460 4.34 -16.99 9.32
CA ASP A 460 4.09 -17.71 8.07
C ASP A 460 2.73 -18.44 8.02
N VAL A 461 1.99 -18.49 9.14
CA VAL A 461 0.68 -19.15 9.20
C VAL A 461 -0.42 -18.19 8.74
N ASN A 462 -1.24 -18.62 7.78
CA ASN A 462 -2.28 -17.80 7.16
C ASN A 462 -3.62 -17.84 7.93
N ASP A 463 -3.61 -17.50 9.21
CA ASP A 463 -4.78 -17.45 10.12
C ASP A 463 -4.97 -16.05 10.73
N VAL A 464 -6.02 -15.86 11.53
CA VAL A 464 -6.22 -14.64 12.35
C VAL A 464 -5.94 -14.98 13.79
N ARG A 465 -5.01 -14.28 14.44
CA ARG A 465 -4.62 -14.55 15.83
C ARG A 465 -4.77 -13.35 16.73
N PHE A 466 -5.30 -13.61 17.92
CA PHE A 466 -5.25 -12.71 19.06
C PHE A 466 -4.20 -13.21 20.03
N ILE A 467 -3.34 -12.30 20.50
CA ILE A 467 -2.19 -12.60 21.35
C ILE A 467 -2.18 -11.62 22.51
N GLY A 468 -2.24 -12.14 23.73
CA GLY A 468 -2.10 -11.33 24.93
C GLY A 468 -0.65 -11.14 25.35
N ILE A 469 -0.26 -9.94 25.76
CA ILE A 469 0.98 -9.67 26.50
C ILE A 469 0.57 -9.23 27.91
N THR A 470 0.87 -10.05 28.91
CA THR A 470 0.46 -9.85 30.29
C THR A 470 1.64 -9.59 31.23
N GLY A 471 1.37 -9.07 32.42
CA GLY A 471 2.40 -8.78 33.42
C GLY A 471 2.08 -7.54 34.26
N ARG A 472 2.85 -7.36 35.33
CA ARG A 472 2.67 -6.27 36.31
C ARG A 472 2.90 -4.88 35.68
N GLY A 473 2.47 -3.82 36.36
CA GLY A 473 2.76 -2.45 35.94
C GLY A 473 4.26 -2.18 35.91
N GLY A 474 4.74 -1.35 34.97
CA GLY A 474 6.15 -0.97 34.86
C GLY A 474 7.10 -2.02 34.27
N ILE A 475 6.64 -3.25 34.01
CA ILE A 475 7.50 -4.37 33.56
C ILE A 475 7.96 -4.28 32.09
N GLY A 476 7.48 -3.29 31.32
CA GLY A 476 7.88 -3.11 29.91
C GLY A 476 6.99 -3.79 28.86
N LYS A 477 5.73 -4.13 29.17
CA LYS A 477 4.78 -4.71 28.18
C LYS A 477 4.61 -3.85 26.93
N THR A 478 4.31 -2.56 27.12
CA THR A 478 4.17 -1.57 26.04
C THR A 478 5.43 -1.50 25.19
N THR A 479 6.60 -1.46 25.82
CA THR A 479 7.90 -1.45 25.14
C THR A 479 8.09 -2.70 24.29
N LEU A 480 7.79 -3.89 24.82
CA LEU A 480 7.91 -5.14 24.10
C LEU A 480 6.94 -5.21 22.91
N ALA A 481 5.67 -4.83 23.12
CA ALA A 481 4.68 -4.76 22.05
C ALA A 481 5.10 -3.78 20.95
N LYS A 482 5.72 -2.65 21.33
CA LYS A 482 6.21 -1.64 20.41
C LYS A 482 7.38 -2.14 19.57
N LEU A 483 8.33 -2.84 20.18
CA LEU A 483 9.44 -3.47 19.47
C LEU A 483 8.96 -4.51 18.45
N VAL A 484 8.01 -5.37 18.86
CA VAL A 484 7.38 -6.34 17.95
C VAL A 484 6.68 -5.62 16.80
N TYR A 485 5.85 -4.62 17.12
CA TYR A 485 5.11 -3.85 16.12
C TYR A 485 6.05 -3.22 15.08
N ASP A 486 7.08 -2.51 15.52
CA ASP A 486 8.00 -1.83 14.61
C ASP A 486 8.80 -2.81 13.74
N LYS A 487 9.05 -4.03 14.24
CA LYS A 487 9.73 -5.10 13.48
C LYS A 487 8.86 -5.69 12.37
N ILE A 488 7.55 -5.85 12.59
CA ILE A 488 6.69 -6.69 11.72
C ILE A 488 5.61 -5.92 10.98
N ARG A 489 5.33 -4.65 11.34
CA ARG A 489 4.22 -3.84 10.78
C ARG A 489 4.22 -3.76 9.26
N LEU A 490 5.39 -3.81 8.63
CA LEU A 490 5.53 -3.69 7.19
C LEU A 490 5.08 -4.93 6.41
N ASP A 491 4.79 -6.05 7.09
CA ASP A 491 4.28 -7.27 6.47
C ASP A 491 2.74 -7.32 6.41
N PHE A 492 2.09 -6.25 6.85
CA PHE A 492 0.63 -6.12 6.94
C PHE A 492 0.12 -4.99 6.04
N GLN A 493 -1.12 -5.14 5.56
CA GLN A 493 -1.76 -4.15 4.68
C GLN A 493 -2.29 -2.95 5.46
N VAL A 494 -2.72 -3.18 6.69
CA VAL A 494 -3.17 -2.17 7.64
C VAL A 494 -2.47 -2.45 8.95
N HIS A 495 -1.88 -1.44 9.58
CA HIS A 495 -1.25 -1.63 10.88
C HIS A 495 -1.48 -0.43 11.80
N TRP A 496 -1.83 -0.70 13.05
CA TRP A 496 -2.07 0.33 14.06
C TRP A 496 -1.51 -0.07 15.41
N PHE A 497 -0.97 0.92 16.11
CA PHE A 497 -0.60 0.82 17.51
C PHE A 497 -1.44 1.84 18.27
N LEU A 498 -2.44 1.37 19.01
CA LEU A 498 -3.31 2.20 19.83
C LEU A 498 -2.72 2.21 21.24
N VAL A 499 -2.07 3.33 21.58
CA VAL A 499 -1.43 3.56 22.88
C VAL A 499 -2.50 3.91 23.91
N ASP A 500 -2.34 3.44 25.15
CA ASP A 500 -3.14 3.84 26.32
C ASP A 500 -4.67 3.74 26.10
N VAL A 501 -5.14 2.59 25.60
CA VAL A 501 -6.57 2.35 25.28
C VAL A 501 -7.47 2.61 26.48
N ARG A 502 -7.05 2.22 27.69
CA ARG A 502 -7.75 2.54 28.94
C ARG A 502 -8.02 4.04 29.11
N GLU A 503 -7.03 4.88 28.84
CA GLU A 503 -7.16 6.33 28.98
C GLU A 503 -8.07 6.93 27.88
N VAL A 504 -7.95 6.43 26.65
CA VAL A 504 -8.83 6.86 25.54
C VAL A 504 -10.30 6.61 25.87
N PHE A 505 -10.63 5.43 26.39
CA PHE A 505 -12.01 5.09 26.75
C PHE A 505 -12.49 5.86 27.98
N ALA A 506 -11.65 6.03 29.00
CA ALA A 506 -12.01 6.80 30.20
C ALA A 506 -12.41 8.24 29.87
N ASN A 507 -11.81 8.83 28.82
CA ASN A 507 -12.09 10.18 28.37
C ASN A 507 -13.15 10.26 27.25
N ASN A 508 -13.83 9.16 26.91
CA ASN A 508 -14.80 9.07 25.80
C ASN A 508 -14.25 9.45 24.41
N TYR A 509 -12.94 9.31 24.20
CA TYR A 509 -12.28 9.62 22.92
C TYR A 509 -12.26 8.43 21.94
N THR A 510 -12.99 7.35 22.23
CA THR A 510 -13.07 6.15 21.37
C THR A 510 -13.53 6.49 19.96
N VAL A 511 -14.55 7.34 19.82
CA VAL A 511 -15.07 7.79 18.52
C VAL A 511 -14.01 8.59 17.78
N ASP A 512 -13.27 9.47 18.44
CA ASP A 512 -12.22 10.27 17.81
C ASP A 512 -11.02 9.43 17.39
N LEU A 513 -10.66 8.43 18.19
CA LEU A 513 -9.65 7.43 17.82
C LEU A 513 -10.09 6.66 16.58
N ALA A 514 -11.33 6.16 16.57
CA ALA A 514 -11.88 5.45 15.43
C ALA A 514 -11.97 6.34 14.17
N LYS A 515 -12.33 7.62 14.31
CA LYS A 515 -12.29 8.60 13.21
C LYS A 515 -10.89 8.70 12.63
N LYS A 516 -9.85 8.79 13.46
CA LYS A 516 -8.44 8.82 13.00
C LYS A 516 -8.05 7.53 12.28
N LEU A 517 -8.43 6.36 12.82
CA LEU A 517 -8.12 5.05 12.22
C LEU A 517 -8.84 4.84 10.89
N LEU A 518 -10.10 5.27 10.81
CA LEU A 518 -10.95 5.07 9.66
C LEU A 518 -10.85 6.19 8.62
N PHE A 519 -10.22 7.32 8.93
CA PHE A 519 -10.04 8.45 8.02
C PHE A 519 -9.42 8.06 6.67
N PRO A 520 -8.39 7.20 6.59
CA PRO A 520 -7.87 6.73 5.31
C PRO A 520 -8.95 6.07 4.42
N PHE A 521 -9.95 5.41 5.02
CA PHE A 521 -11.02 4.69 4.32
C PHE A 521 -12.29 5.54 4.11
N LEU A 522 -12.62 6.43 5.05
CA LEU A 522 -13.87 7.20 5.07
C LEU A 522 -13.70 8.64 4.62
N GLY A 523 -12.54 9.27 4.86
CA GLY A 523 -12.27 10.66 4.51
C GLY A 523 -13.16 11.60 5.32
N GLU A 524 -13.78 12.59 4.66
CA GLU A 524 -14.63 13.59 5.32
C GLU A 524 -15.86 13.01 6.05
N ARG A 525 -16.33 11.82 5.64
CA ARG A 525 -17.46 11.12 6.29
C ARG A 525 -17.13 10.54 7.66
N THR A 526 -15.88 10.60 8.13
CA THR A 526 -15.60 10.27 9.53
C THR A 526 -16.35 11.18 10.50
N ALA A 527 -16.75 12.38 10.07
CA ALA A 527 -17.62 13.26 10.83
C ALA A 527 -18.99 12.64 11.16
N GLU A 528 -19.45 11.66 10.36
CA GLU A 528 -20.70 10.91 10.57
C GLU A 528 -20.54 9.72 11.54
N ILE A 529 -19.38 9.58 12.20
CA ILE A 529 -19.20 8.63 13.28
C ILE A 529 -19.55 9.37 14.58
N TRP A 530 -20.68 9.03 15.18
CA TRP A 530 -21.18 9.66 16.40
C TRP A 530 -21.31 8.69 17.59
N ASP A 531 -21.20 7.37 17.37
CA ASP A 531 -21.31 6.35 18.41
C ASP A 531 -20.37 5.15 18.20
N GLU A 532 -20.22 4.32 19.24
CA GLU A 532 -19.35 3.13 19.26
C GLU A 532 -19.88 1.96 18.42
N GLU A 533 -21.20 1.86 18.23
CA GLU A 533 -21.80 0.79 17.43
C GLU A 533 -21.42 0.96 15.95
N ARG A 534 -21.47 2.19 15.46
CA ARG A 534 -21.04 2.59 14.14
C ARG A 534 -19.53 2.43 13.98
N VAL A 535 -18.74 2.71 15.02
CA VAL A 535 -17.30 2.39 15.04
C VAL A 535 -17.06 0.90 14.78
N SER A 536 -17.72 0.05 15.57
CA SER A 536 -17.58 -1.41 15.50
C SER A 536 -17.92 -1.94 14.10
N PHE A 537 -19.08 -1.54 13.58
CA PHE A 537 -19.53 -1.91 12.24
C PHE A 537 -18.55 -1.48 11.13
N LEU A 538 -18.03 -0.25 11.21
CA LEU A 538 -17.11 0.26 10.20
C LEU A 538 -15.74 -0.44 10.27
N ILE A 539 -15.20 -0.66 11.47
CA ILE A 539 -13.96 -1.41 11.67
C ILE A 539 -14.11 -2.81 11.08
N GLU A 540 -15.16 -3.55 11.43
CA GLU A 540 -15.44 -4.88 10.86
C GLU A 540 -15.51 -4.82 9.33
N LYS A 541 -16.36 -3.93 8.78
CA LYS A 541 -16.59 -3.83 7.34
C LYS A 541 -15.29 -3.58 6.55
N PHE A 542 -14.42 -2.71 7.04
CA PHE A 542 -13.19 -2.35 6.33
C PHE A 542 -12.04 -3.34 6.54
N LEU A 543 -11.98 -4.00 7.69
CA LEU A 543 -10.87 -4.89 8.03
C LEU A 543 -11.10 -6.36 7.69
N ARG A 544 -12.35 -6.80 7.50
CA ARG A 544 -12.74 -8.20 7.26
C ARG A 544 -12.00 -8.92 6.13
N ARG A 545 -11.44 -8.18 5.17
CA ARG A 545 -10.69 -8.72 4.02
C ARG A 545 -9.24 -8.24 3.94
N LYS A 546 -8.73 -7.65 5.02
CA LYS A 546 -7.38 -7.06 5.08
C LYS A 546 -6.50 -7.88 6.00
N LYS A 547 -5.23 -8.02 5.63
CA LYS A 547 -4.20 -8.54 6.54
C LYS A 547 -3.79 -7.40 7.49
N VAL A 548 -4.20 -7.48 8.75
CA VAL A 548 -4.08 -6.41 9.76
C VAL A 548 -3.09 -6.76 10.85
N LEU A 549 -2.26 -5.78 11.26
CA LEU A 549 -1.55 -5.82 12.54
C LEU A 549 -2.13 -4.76 13.47
N LEU A 550 -2.84 -5.17 14.51
CA LEU A 550 -3.43 -4.26 15.48
C LEU A 550 -2.79 -4.48 16.85
N VAL A 551 -2.26 -3.44 17.46
CA VAL A 551 -1.80 -3.46 18.85
C VAL A 551 -2.71 -2.58 19.69
N LEU A 552 -3.32 -3.16 20.71
CA LEU A 552 -4.15 -2.49 21.71
C LEU A 552 -3.38 -2.46 23.03
N ASP A 553 -2.84 -1.29 23.38
CA ASP A 553 -2.01 -1.12 24.57
C ASP A 553 -2.84 -0.71 25.79
N ASP A 554 -2.50 -1.29 26.95
CA ASP A 554 -3.11 -1.01 28.26
C ASP A 554 -4.63 -1.20 28.28
N VAL A 555 -5.12 -2.34 27.81
CA VAL A 555 -6.55 -2.74 27.86
C VAL A 555 -6.91 -3.24 29.26
N ASP A 556 -7.99 -2.72 29.85
CA ASP A 556 -8.45 -3.08 31.19
C ASP A 556 -9.93 -3.49 31.28
N GLN A 557 -10.72 -3.31 30.20
CA GLN A 557 -12.15 -3.66 30.15
C GLN A 557 -12.54 -4.44 28.88
N SER A 558 -13.47 -5.40 29.01
CA SER A 558 -13.97 -6.20 27.87
C SER A 558 -14.56 -5.33 26.76
N LYS A 559 -15.31 -4.29 27.15
CA LYS A 559 -15.95 -3.34 26.23
C LYS A 559 -14.99 -2.73 25.21
N GLN A 560 -13.74 -2.50 25.60
CA GLN A 560 -12.70 -1.95 24.72
C GLN A 560 -12.39 -2.90 23.55
N LEU A 561 -12.31 -4.21 23.84
CA LEU A 561 -12.09 -5.23 22.82
C LEU A 561 -13.35 -5.44 21.97
N GLU A 562 -14.53 -5.42 22.56
CA GLU A 562 -15.80 -5.53 21.82
C GLU A 562 -15.97 -4.43 20.76
N VAL A 563 -15.51 -3.21 21.05
CA VAL A 563 -15.62 -2.07 20.13
C VAL A 563 -14.49 -2.03 19.09
N LEU A 564 -13.25 -2.35 19.48
CA LEU A 564 -12.07 -2.19 18.61
C LEU A 564 -11.61 -3.46 17.89
N ALA A 565 -11.89 -4.63 18.45
CA ALA A 565 -11.41 -5.92 17.95
C ALA A 565 -12.34 -7.07 18.40
N GLY A 566 -13.59 -7.01 17.95
CA GLY A 566 -14.67 -7.86 18.46
C GLY A 566 -14.41 -9.36 18.36
N ASN A 567 -14.06 -9.87 17.17
CA ASN A 567 -13.75 -11.30 16.98
C ASN A 567 -12.84 -11.54 15.76
N PRO A 568 -12.31 -12.76 15.55
CA PRO A 568 -11.45 -13.07 14.41
C PRO A 568 -12.07 -12.81 13.02
N GLY A 569 -13.40 -12.90 12.89
CA GLY A 569 -14.13 -12.64 11.65
C GLY A 569 -14.10 -11.19 11.18
N TRP A 570 -13.66 -10.26 12.04
CA TRP A 570 -13.45 -8.85 11.68
C TRP A 570 -12.19 -8.61 10.83
N PHE A 571 -11.32 -9.62 10.68
CA PHE A 571 -10.02 -9.45 10.04
C PHE A 571 -9.81 -10.49 8.94
N GLY A 572 -9.03 -10.11 7.92
CA GLY A 572 -8.63 -11.03 6.85
C GLY A 572 -7.54 -12.00 7.29
N MET A 573 -7.35 -13.08 6.54
CA MET A 573 -6.33 -14.10 6.83
C MET A 573 -4.91 -13.52 6.93
N GLY A 574 -4.10 -14.09 7.83
CA GLY A 574 -2.75 -13.63 8.15
C GLY A 574 -2.69 -12.46 9.14
N SER A 575 -3.81 -12.04 9.73
CA SER A 575 -3.87 -10.91 10.67
C SER A 575 -3.36 -11.28 12.07
N ARG A 576 -2.78 -10.29 12.77
CA ARG A 576 -2.25 -10.41 14.13
C ARG A 576 -2.78 -9.27 14.99
N ILE A 577 -3.48 -9.61 16.06
CA ILE A 577 -4.04 -8.67 17.03
C ILE A 577 -3.31 -8.91 18.35
N ILE A 578 -2.60 -7.91 18.84
CA ILE A 578 -1.81 -7.97 20.07
C ILE A 578 -2.48 -7.08 21.11
N VAL A 579 -2.74 -7.64 22.29
CA VAL A 579 -3.39 -6.93 23.40
C VAL A 579 -2.44 -6.90 24.57
N THR A 580 -2.03 -5.73 25.05
CA THR A 580 -1.29 -5.62 26.31
C THR A 580 -2.28 -5.37 27.45
N THR A 581 -2.14 -6.11 28.55
CA THR A 581 -3.02 -5.95 29.72
C THR A 581 -2.34 -6.38 31.00
N ARG A 582 -2.82 -5.89 32.15
CA ARG A 582 -2.46 -6.44 33.46
C ARG A 582 -3.40 -7.58 33.87
N ASN A 583 -4.55 -7.70 33.24
CA ASN A 583 -5.63 -8.59 33.64
C ASN A 583 -5.74 -9.79 32.70
N ARG A 584 -5.14 -10.93 33.07
CA ARG A 584 -5.22 -12.16 32.28
C ARG A 584 -6.66 -12.69 32.13
N ARG A 585 -7.56 -12.42 33.09
CA ARG A 585 -8.95 -12.87 33.01
C ARG A 585 -9.70 -12.21 31.87
N LEU A 586 -9.37 -10.95 31.55
CA LEU A 586 -9.95 -10.23 30.42
C LEU A 586 -9.68 -10.92 29.09
N LEU A 587 -8.44 -11.42 28.89
CA LEU A 587 -8.07 -12.17 27.70
C LEU A 587 -8.92 -13.44 27.55
N VAL A 588 -9.06 -14.20 28.65
CA VAL A 588 -9.84 -15.45 28.66
C VAL A 588 -11.32 -15.19 28.37
N GLN A 589 -11.90 -14.13 28.96
CA GLN A 589 -13.29 -13.73 28.73
C GLN A 589 -13.56 -13.40 27.25
N HIS A 590 -12.57 -12.81 26.58
CA HIS A 590 -12.65 -12.47 25.15
C HIS A 590 -12.23 -13.63 24.23
N GLY A 591 -11.96 -14.83 24.76
CA GLY A 591 -11.56 -16.00 23.98
C GLY A 591 -10.12 -15.95 23.44
N ILE A 592 -9.24 -15.14 24.05
CA ILE A 592 -7.83 -15.05 23.67
C ILE A 592 -7.05 -16.12 24.44
N GLU A 593 -6.80 -17.25 23.79
CA GLU A 593 -6.13 -18.41 24.38
C GLU A 593 -4.59 -18.23 24.44
N THR A 594 -4.03 -17.52 23.46
CA THR A 594 -2.58 -17.36 23.33
C THR A 594 -2.12 -16.12 24.09
N SER A 595 -1.24 -16.28 25.08
CA SER A 595 -0.66 -15.16 25.82
C SER A 595 0.79 -15.39 26.24
N TYR A 596 1.56 -14.29 26.29
CA TYR A 596 2.93 -14.22 26.80
C TYR A 596 2.95 -13.38 28.08
N GLU A 597 3.47 -13.94 29.16
CA GLU A 597 3.65 -13.22 30.42
C GLU A 597 5.07 -12.65 30.50
N VAL A 598 5.18 -11.32 30.55
CA VAL A 598 6.46 -10.63 30.65
C VAL A 598 7.04 -10.86 32.04
N GLN A 599 8.17 -11.57 32.10
CA GLN A 599 8.87 -11.83 33.35
C GLN A 599 9.78 -10.66 33.74
N GLY A 600 9.94 -10.46 35.05
CA GLY A 600 10.91 -9.50 35.58
C GLY A 600 12.34 -9.94 35.37
N LEU A 601 13.26 -8.98 35.30
CA LEU A 601 14.69 -9.27 35.26
C LEU A 601 15.10 -9.84 36.62
N ASN A 602 15.56 -11.09 36.67
CA ASN A 602 16.08 -11.68 37.91
C ASN A 602 17.20 -10.80 38.50
N ASP A 603 17.14 -10.56 39.81
CA ASP A 603 18.00 -9.62 40.56
C ASP A 603 19.51 -9.83 40.37
N ALA A 604 19.94 -11.04 40.00
CA ALA A 604 21.35 -11.33 39.68
C ALA A 604 21.88 -10.59 38.44
N LYS A 605 21.02 -10.14 37.52
CA LYS A 605 21.41 -9.36 36.33
C LYS A 605 21.39 -7.85 36.56
N HIS A 606 20.77 -7.39 37.66
CA HIS A 606 20.73 -5.98 38.05
C HIS A 606 22.10 -5.47 38.53
N LEU A 607 22.89 -6.32 39.19
CA LEU A 607 24.23 -5.95 39.70
C LEU A 607 25.25 -5.75 38.57
N SER A 608 25.13 -6.47 37.45
CA SER A 608 26.02 -6.30 36.29
C SER A 608 25.73 -5.04 35.47
N SER A 609 24.51 -4.49 35.50
CA SER A 609 24.17 -3.26 34.77
C SER A 609 24.52 -1.98 35.55
N LEU A 610 24.55 -2.05 36.89
CA LEU A 610 24.96 -0.92 37.74
C LEU A 610 26.48 -0.70 37.73
N ALA A 611 27.27 -1.73 37.43
CA ALA A 611 28.73 -1.66 37.37
C ALA A 611 29.30 -0.96 36.11
N CYS A 612 28.45 -0.54 35.16
CA CYS A 612 28.85 0.12 33.91
C CYS A 612 28.43 1.59 33.81
N LEU A 613 27.89 2.19 34.87
CA LEU A 613 27.62 3.62 34.90
C LEU A 613 28.89 4.39 35.31
N PRO A 614 29.16 5.57 34.72
CA PRO A 614 30.23 6.45 35.19
C PRO A 614 30.03 6.75 36.68
N LEU A 615 31.13 6.76 37.46
CA LEU A 615 31.15 7.00 38.91
C LEU A 615 30.34 8.22 39.37
N SER A 616 30.13 9.21 38.50
CA SER A 616 29.31 10.40 38.76
C SER A 616 27.80 10.13 38.88
N ILE A 617 27.27 9.04 38.33
CA ILE A 617 25.86 8.66 38.44
C ILE A 617 25.63 7.75 39.66
N SER A 618 26.62 6.96 40.03
CA SER A 618 26.56 6.06 41.18
C SER A 618 26.48 6.80 42.52
N ILE A 619 27.07 8.00 42.62
CA ILE A 619 27.04 8.83 43.84
C ILE A 619 25.66 9.50 44.04
N ILE A 620 25.01 9.92 42.95
CA ILE A 620 23.69 10.58 43.00
C ILE A 620 22.56 9.61 43.42
N MET A 621 22.69 8.32 43.09
CA MET A 621 21.72 7.29 43.48
C MET A 621 21.90 6.79 44.93
N LEU A 622 23.09 6.98 45.52
CA LEU A 622 23.36 6.59 46.91
C LEU A 622 22.89 7.65 47.92
N GLU A 623 22.83 8.92 47.54
CA GLU A 623 22.29 10.00 48.39
C GLU A 623 20.75 10.09 48.39
N ALA A 624 20.05 9.42 47.47
CA ALA A 624 18.58 9.38 47.43
C ALA A 624 17.96 8.26 48.28
N VAL A 625 18.78 7.49 49.01
CA VAL A 625 18.36 6.37 49.88
C VAL A 625 18.60 6.67 51.37
N HIS A 626 18.95 7.90 51.71
CA HIS A 626 18.80 8.47 53.06
C HIS A 626 17.88 9.69 53.00
#